data_AF-A0A0B1SZD1-F1
#
_entry.id   AF-A0A0B1SZD1-F1
#
_cell.length_a   1.000
_cell.length_b   1.000
_cell.length_c   1.000
_cell.angle_alpha   90.00
_cell.angle_beta   90.00
_cell.angle_gamma   90.00
#
_symmetry.space_group_name_H-M   'P 1'
#
loop_
_entity.id
_entity.type
_entity.pdbx_description
1 polymer ?
#
loop_
_entity_poly.entity_id
_entity_poly.type
_entity_poly.pdbx_seq_one_letter_code
_entity_poly.pdbx_strand_id
1 'polypeptide(L)' 'MRTSSIFLLTAFSIILLSHAAPYDNAEFLFENAKICGDPFSDPIWIPVLDLCMIECDPNTEYCVENEDLQQQCKKRK' A
#
# COMPACT_ATOMS: atom_id res chain seq x y z
N MET A 1 -10.67 -33.85 22.50
CA MET A 1 -10.81 -33.83 21.02
C MET A 1 -11.09 -32.44 20.45
N ARG A 2 -12.05 -31.66 20.98
CA ARG A 2 -12.37 -30.29 20.50
C ARG A 2 -11.22 -29.28 20.53
N THR A 3 -10.38 -29.30 21.55
CA THR A 3 -9.26 -28.35 21.73
C THR A 3 -8.11 -28.59 20.74
N SER A 4 -7.86 -29.85 20.38
CA SER A 4 -6.81 -30.23 19.43
C SER A 4 -7.13 -29.74 18.00
N SER A 5 -8.39 -29.84 17.58
CA SER A 5 -8.84 -29.34 16.27
C SER A 5 -8.74 -27.82 16.13
N ILE A 6 -8.94 -27.08 17.22
CA ILE A 6 -8.82 -25.60 17.22
C ILE A 6 -7.35 -25.20 17.04
N PHE A 7 -6.43 -25.86 17.76
CA PHE A 7 -4.98 -25.61 17.62
C PHE A 7 -4.46 -25.91 16.21
N LEU A 8 -4.98 -26.96 15.57
CA LEU A 8 -4.64 -27.27 14.18
C LEU A 8 -5.16 -26.22 13.20
N LEU A 9 -6.40 -25.73 13.39
CA LEU A 9 -6.98 -24.68 12.57
C LEU A 9 -6.23 -23.35 12.73
N THR A 10 -5.87 -22.96 13.96
CA THR A 10 -5.12 -21.72 14.19
C THR A 10 -3.71 -21.80 13.62
N ALA A 11 -3.01 -22.92 13.79
CA ALA A 11 -1.70 -23.13 13.18
C ALA A 11 -1.76 -23.07 11.64
N PHE A 12 -2.78 -23.69 11.04
CA PHE A 12 -2.98 -23.66 9.59
C PHE A 12 -3.27 -22.24 9.08
N SER A 13 -4.08 -21.46 9.78
CA SER A 13 -4.33 -20.05 9.45
C SER A 13 -3.05 -19.21 9.53
N ILE A 14 -2.22 -19.41 10.56
CA ILE A 14 -0.95 -18.66 10.69
C ILE A 14 0.00 -18.97 9.53
N ILE A 15 0.07 -20.24 9.10
CA ILE A 15 0.88 -20.65 7.95
C ILE A 15 0.34 -20.04 6.64
N LEU A 16 -0.98 -19.95 6.48
CA LEU A 16 -1.57 -19.29 5.31
C LEU A 16 -1.25 -17.80 5.28
N LEU A 17 -1.35 -17.10 6.42
CA LEU A 17 -1.01 -15.68 6.51
C LEU A 17 0.48 -15.40 6.25
N SER A 18 1.39 -16.32 6.63
CA SER A 18 2.83 -16.11 6.36
C SER A 18 3.21 -16.30 4.89
N HIS A 19 2.33 -16.89 4.07
CA HIS A 19 2.50 -17.01 2.61
C HIS A 19 1.78 -15.91 1.83
N ALA A 20 1.08 -14.99 2.49
CA ALA A 20 0.66 -13.74 1.87
C ALA A 20 1.92 -12.92 1.62
N ALA A 21 2.57 -13.17 0.48
CA ALA A 21 3.69 -12.38 0.03
C ALA A 21 3.28 -10.90 0.02
N PRO A 22 4.15 -9.97 0.43
CA PRO A 22 3.95 -8.56 0.16
C PRO A 22 4.02 -8.41 -1.35
N TYR A 23 2.88 -8.57 -2.01
CA TYR A 23 2.79 -8.53 -3.46
C TYR A 23 3.26 -7.14 -3.86
N ASP A 24 4.26 -7.08 -4.72
CA ASP A 24 4.56 -5.86 -5.46
C ASP A 24 3.32 -5.54 -6.30
N ASN A 25 2.46 -4.72 -5.72
CA ASN A 25 1.18 -4.32 -6.25
C ASN A 25 1.35 -3.27 -7.36
N ALA A 26 2.58 -2.90 -7.73
CA ALA A 26 2.85 -2.03 -8.85
C ALA A 26 2.20 -2.56 -10.13
N GLU A 27 2.35 -3.85 -10.45
CA GLU A 27 1.77 -4.43 -11.67
C GLU A 27 0.25 -4.31 -11.68
N PHE A 28 -0.41 -4.63 -10.56
CA PHE A 28 -1.85 -4.45 -10.41
C PHE A 28 -2.27 -2.98 -10.57
N LEU A 29 -1.52 -2.04 -9.97
CA LEU A 29 -1.80 -0.61 -10.08
C LEU A 29 -1.65 -0.11 -11.52
N PHE A 30 -0.64 -0.59 -12.25
CA PHE A 30 -0.43 -0.27 -13.66
C PHE A 30 -1.53 -0.82 -14.56
N GLU A 31 -1.89 -2.09 -14.40
CA GLU A 31 -2.95 -2.73 -15.19
C GLU A 31 -4.33 -2.11 -14.92
N ASN A 32 -4.52 -1.50 -13.74
CA ASN A 32 -5.78 -0.92 -13.31
C ASN A 32 -5.73 0.61 -13.16
N ALA A 33 -4.80 1.30 -13.83
CA ALA A 33 -4.64 2.77 -13.74
C ALA A 33 -5.93 3.55 -14.03
N LYS A 34 -6.85 3.00 -14.82
CA LYS A 34 -8.17 3.60 -15.07
C LYS A 34 -9.03 3.73 -13.80
N ILE A 35 -8.88 2.80 -12.86
CA ILE A 35 -9.64 2.74 -11.61
C ILE A 35 -8.80 3.28 -10.45
N CYS A 36 -7.49 2.96 -10.43
CA CYS A 36 -6.56 3.36 -9.38
C CYS A 36 -5.98 4.77 -9.56
N GLY A 37 -6.14 5.37 -10.74
CA GLY A 37 -5.46 6.60 -11.14
C GLY A 37 -4.08 6.31 -11.72
N ASP A 38 -3.59 7.21 -12.59
CA ASP A 38 -2.22 7.15 -13.10
C ASP A 38 -1.26 7.76 -12.06
N PRO A 39 -0.38 6.96 -11.43
CA PRO A 39 0.56 7.46 -10.42
C PRO A 39 1.59 8.45 -10.99
N PHE A 40 1.74 8.55 -12.31
CA PHE A 40 2.63 9.48 -13.02
C PHE A 40 1.87 10.62 -13.72
N SER A 41 0.58 10.78 -13.44
CA SER A 41 -0.23 11.87 -13.99
C SER A 41 0.29 13.26 -13.63
N ASP A 42 1.05 13.38 -12.55
CA ASP A 42 1.84 14.57 -12.23
C ASP A 42 3.33 14.26 -12.44
N PRO A 43 3.97 14.81 -13.49
CA PRO A 43 5.37 14.49 -13.81
C PRO A 43 6.38 15.07 -12.82
N ILE A 44 5.96 15.99 -11.93
CA ILE A 44 6.85 16.64 -10.96
C ILE A 44 6.74 15.95 -9.59
N TRP A 45 5.59 15.40 -9.25
CA TRP A 45 5.27 14.94 -7.90
C TRP A 45 4.85 13.47 -7.89
N ILE A 46 5.74 12.60 -7.42
CA ILE A 46 5.55 11.15 -7.43
C ILE A 46 5.08 10.66 -6.05
N PRO A 47 4.05 9.80 -5.97
CA PRO A 47 3.62 9.20 -4.70
C PRO A 47 4.73 8.39 -4.02
N VAL A 48 4.90 8.57 -2.71
CA VAL A 48 5.81 7.76 -1.87
C VAL A 48 5.00 6.86 -0.95
N LEU A 49 5.24 5.54 -1.01
CA LEU A 49 4.42 4.55 -0.32
C LEU A 49 4.82 4.35 1.16
N ASP A 50 6.10 4.50 1.52
CA ASP A 50 6.60 4.24 2.89
C ASP A 50 7.72 5.20 3.35
N LEU A 51 7.94 6.30 2.63
CA LEU A 51 9.05 7.24 2.88
C LEU A 51 8.58 8.65 3.26
N CYS A 52 7.32 8.80 3.67
CA CYS A 52 6.81 10.10 4.05
C CYS A 52 7.37 10.52 5.42
N MET A 53 8.17 11.59 5.43
CA MET A 53 8.73 12.21 6.63
C MET A 53 7.77 13.24 7.24
N ILE A 54 6.78 13.70 6.47
CA ILE A 54 5.71 14.60 6.90
C ILE A 54 4.44 13.80 7.24
N GLU A 55 3.59 14.36 8.11
CA GLU A 55 2.31 13.74 8.47
C GLU A 55 1.21 14.25 7.53
N CYS A 56 0.61 13.35 6.75
CA CYS A 56 -0.56 13.61 5.92
C CYS A 56 -1.78 12.88 6.49
N ASP A 57 -2.99 13.41 6.29
CA ASP A 57 -4.21 12.70 6.72
C ASP A 57 -4.36 11.38 5.94
N PRO A 58 -4.29 10.21 6.61
CA PRO A 58 -4.34 8.91 5.95
C PRO A 58 -5.70 8.59 5.31
N ASN A 59 -6.73 9.39 5.56
CA ASN A 59 -8.07 9.22 4.99
C ASN A 59 -8.30 10.12 3.77
N THR A 60 -7.74 11.33 3.77
CA THR A 60 -8.08 12.35 2.76
C THR A 60 -6.90 12.75 1.88
N GLU A 61 -5.68 12.43 2.29
CA GLU A 61 -4.45 12.87 1.64
C GLU A 61 -3.51 11.72 1.31
N TYR A 62 -2.53 11.98 0.44
CA TYR A 62 -1.43 11.09 0.10
C TYR A 62 -0.14 11.90 -0.06
N CYS A 63 0.99 11.27 0.26
CA CYS A 63 2.29 11.92 0.26
C CYS A 63 2.96 11.79 -1.11
N VAL A 64 3.54 12.89 -1.60
CA VAL A 64 4.30 12.93 -2.85
C VAL A 64 5.64 13.61 -2.64
N GLU A 65 6.63 13.23 -3.44
CA GLU A 65 7.99 13.78 -3.44
C GLU A 65 8.38 14.27 -4.85
N ASN A 66 9.19 15.32 -4.94
CA ASN A 66 9.75 15.83 -6.19
C ASN A 66 11.24 15.51 -6.35
N GLU A 67 11.82 15.91 -7.49
CA GLU A 67 13.25 15.68 -7.78
C GLU A 67 14.22 16.38 -6.80
N ASP A 68 13.75 17.43 -6.10
CA ASP A 68 14.49 18.15 -5.08
C ASP A 68 14.38 17.52 -3.66
N LEU A 69 13.78 16.32 -3.56
CA LEU A 69 13.50 15.61 -2.30
C LEU A 69 12.56 16.39 -1.35
N GLN A 70 11.72 17.28 -1.89
CA GLN A 70 10.70 17.96 -1.12
C GLN A 70 9.43 17.13 -1.09
N GLN A 71 8.80 17.03 0.08
CA GLN A 71 7.56 16.29 0.28
C GLN A 71 6.37 17.24 0.49
N GLN A 72 5.20 16.84 0.01
CA GLN A 72 3.94 17.53 0.29
C GLN A 72 2.76 16.55 0.34
N CYS A 73 1.70 16.95 1.04
CA CYS A 73 0.43 16.23 1.07
C CYS A 73 -0.46 16.70 -0.08
N LYS A 74 -1.03 15.77 -0.84
CA LYS A 74 -2.04 16.02 -1.87
C LYS A 74 -3.36 15.36 -1.51
N LYS A 75 -4.46 16.02 -1.84
CA LYS A 75 -5.81 15.48 -1.63
C LYS A 75 -6.13 14.38 -2.63
N ARG A 76 -6.77 13.31 -2.15
CA ARG A 76 -7.38 12.28 -2.99
C ARG A 76 -8.54 12.91 -3.77
N LYS A 77 -8.60 12.65 -5.08
CA LYS A 77 -9.69 13.11 -5.95
C LYS A 77 -10.82 12.09 -6.01
#